data_AF-A0A1B7YHF6-F1
#
_entry.id   AF-A0A1B7YHF6-F1
#
_cell.length_a   1.000
_cell.length_b   1.000
_cell.length_c   1.000
_cell.angle_alpha   90.00
_cell.angle_beta   90.00
_cell.angle_gamma   90.00
#
_symmetry.space_group_name_H-M   'P 1'
#
loop_
_entity.id
_entity.type
_entity.pdbx_description
1 polymer ?
#
loop_
_entity_poly.entity_id
_entity_poly.type
_entity_poly.pdbx_seq_one_letter_code
_entity_poly.pdbx_strand_id
1 'polypeptide(L)'
;MEPDTYAARTLAELPTHPSAYRRDAYQRTCLNMISTGIHKWGFVVYRCTYDDDELWNRYLAQLKSFCSANLLEKRRAELLEQYLDWVVIDDRATLDNASQPEVRKHFNQWVSEQNVPTLPVTAITNRSPIQLPRFQYCLYVDKQCLDTVIQFQEANDGTALFIDLLPPMVFAIVDRTWTLEGTESDDGDDRDEAESEEDEDEEDEIEDGGGCPLIDGSDRRYVGWVYCNAFYVGGLYETLHQRGLHDDETFPRPPAIYPCGDRSMPS
;
A
#
# COMPACT_ATOMS: atom_id res chain seq x y z
N MET A 1 12.02 -21.08 22.48
CA MET A 1 12.69 -20.67 21.23
C MET A 1 11.61 -20.75 20.16
N GLU A 2 11.20 -19.60 19.60
CA GLU A 2 10.22 -19.61 18.50
C GLU A 2 10.83 -20.35 17.30
N PRO A 3 10.03 -21.16 16.56
CA PRO A 3 10.52 -21.90 15.40
C PRO A 3 10.96 -20.93 14.28
N ASP A 4 12.04 -21.27 13.58
CA ASP A 4 12.46 -20.53 12.38
C ASP A 4 11.42 -20.76 11.26
N THR A 5 10.66 -19.72 10.93
CA THR A 5 9.59 -19.77 9.93
C THR A 5 10.07 -19.47 8.51
N TYR A 6 11.33 -19.08 8.29
CA TYR A 6 11.86 -18.80 6.94
C TYR A 6 12.12 -20.06 6.11
N ALA A 7 12.14 -21.23 6.76
CA ALA A 7 12.19 -22.52 6.08
C ALA A 7 10.81 -22.95 5.53
N ALA A 8 9.73 -22.28 5.92
CA ALA A 8 8.40 -22.63 5.45
C ALA A 8 8.27 -22.43 3.92
N ARG A 9 7.58 -23.37 3.26
CA ARG A 9 7.27 -23.37 1.83
C ARG A 9 5.76 -23.38 1.57
N THR A 10 4.97 -23.68 2.59
CA THR A 10 3.52 -23.64 2.55
C THR A 10 2.96 -22.85 3.73
N LEU A 11 1.75 -22.29 3.58
CA LEU A 11 1.07 -21.57 4.66
C LEU A 11 0.78 -22.47 5.89
N ALA A 12 0.62 -23.78 5.67
CA ALA A 12 0.35 -24.75 6.74
C ALA A 12 1.54 -24.98 7.68
N GLU A 13 2.76 -24.62 7.25
CA GLU A 13 3.98 -24.73 8.06
C GLU A 13 4.21 -23.51 8.95
N LEU A 14 3.40 -22.46 8.80
CA LEU A 14 3.53 -21.23 9.57
C LEU A 14 2.71 -21.26 10.87
N PRO A 15 3.15 -20.54 11.91
CA PRO A 15 2.33 -20.28 13.08
C PRO A 15 1.02 -19.56 12.70
N THR A 16 -0.05 -19.90 13.40
CA THR A 16 -1.37 -19.25 13.27
C THR A 16 -1.55 -18.05 14.20
N HIS A 17 -0.49 -17.64 14.90
CA HIS A 17 -0.47 -16.50 15.82
C HIS A 17 0.70 -15.57 15.50
N PRO A 18 0.60 -14.27 15.84
CA PRO A 18 1.71 -13.34 15.71
C PRO A 18 2.90 -13.76 16.57
N SER A 19 4.11 -13.62 16.05
CA SER A 19 5.35 -13.84 16.81
C SER A 19 5.57 -12.69 17.79
N ALA A 20 6.12 -12.98 18.96
CA ALA A 20 6.39 -11.97 19.98
C ALA A 20 7.39 -10.89 19.53
N TYR A 21 8.31 -11.25 18.61
CA TYR A 21 9.42 -10.38 18.19
C TYR A 21 9.29 -9.82 16.76
N ARG A 22 8.14 -10.00 16.10
CA ARG A 22 7.84 -9.56 14.71
C ARG A 22 9.05 -9.63 13.76
N ARG A 23 9.76 -10.77 13.75
CA ARG A 23 10.99 -10.92 12.94
C ARG A 23 10.68 -11.01 11.44
N ASP A 24 9.54 -11.60 11.11
CA ASP A 24 9.11 -11.81 9.74
C ASP A 24 8.39 -10.58 9.17
N ALA A 25 9.00 -9.99 8.13
CA ALA A 25 8.51 -8.81 7.45
C ALA A 25 7.20 -9.02 6.68
N TYR A 26 6.73 -10.26 6.51
CA TYR A 26 5.46 -10.58 5.83
C TYR A 26 4.50 -11.38 6.73
N GLN A 27 4.69 -11.30 8.05
CA GLN A 27 3.89 -12.06 9.00
C GLN A 27 2.39 -11.77 8.87
N ARG A 28 2.00 -10.50 8.71
CA ARG A 28 0.59 -10.10 8.65
C ARG A 28 -0.05 -10.56 7.36
N THR A 29 0.68 -10.46 6.24
CA THR A 29 0.27 -11.02 4.96
C THR A 29 -0.02 -12.53 5.10
N CYS A 30 0.91 -13.30 5.67
CA CYS A 30 0.73 -14.74 5.87
C CYS A 30 -0.44 -15.08 6.81
N LEU A 31 -0.54 -14.40 7.96
CA LEU A 31 -1.62 -14.63 8.92
C LEU A 31 -2.99 -14.33 8.33
N ASN A 32 -3.13 -13.27 7.53
CA ASN A 32 -4.38 -12.96 6.84
C ASN A 32 -4.73 -14.03 5.80
N MET A 33 -3.76 -14.56 5.06
CA MET A 33 -4.04 -15.67 4.13
C MET A 33 -4.57 -16.90 4.87
N ILE A 34 -3.95 -17.25 6.01
CA ILE A 34 -4.37 -18.39 6.83
C ILE A 34 -5.76 -18.16 7.43
N SER A 35 -6.03 -16.98 8.00
CA SER A 35 -7.28 -16.70 8.71
C SER A 35 -8.48 -16.51 7.78
N THR A 36 -8.27 -15.96 6.58
CA THR A 36 -9.35 -15.66 5.63
C THR A 36 -9.51 -16.72 4.54
N GLY A 37 -8.50 -17.57 4.33
CA GLY A 37 -8.43 -18.48 3.18
C GLY A 37 -8.18 -17.78 1.84
N ILE A 38 -7.99 -16.45 1.83
CA ILE A 38 -7.66 -15.69 0.62
C ILE A 38 -6.16 -15.74 0.43
N HIS A 39 -5.71 -16.67 -0.41
CA HIS A 39 -4.28 -16.88 -0.61
C HIS A 39 -3.66 -15.93 -1.64
N LYS A 40 -4.44 -15.17 -2.40
CA LYS A 40 -3.89 -14.20 -3.37
C LYS A 40 -3.52 -12.89 -2.69
N TRP A 41 -2.34 -12.37 -2.99
CA TRP A 41 -1.90 -11.04 -2.55
C TRP A 41 -1.25 -10.27 -3.70
N GLY A 42 -0.89 -9.02 -3.45
CA GLY A 42 -0.46 -8.09 -4.48
C GLY A 42 -1.58 -7.15 -4.90
N PHE A 43 -1.22 -6.15 -5.70
CA PHE A 43 -2.10 -5.04 -6.02
C PHE A 43 -2.80 -5.16 -7.37
N VAL A 44 -3.93 -4.46 -7.47
CA VAL A 44 -4.54 -4.10 -8.75
C VAL A 44 -3.87 -2.83 -9.27
N VAL A 45 -3.36 -2.87 -10.49
CA VAL A 45 -2.61 -1.79 -11.13
C VAL A 45 -3.44 -1.22 -12.28
N TYR A 46 -3.73 0.08 -12.21
CA TYR A 46 -4.42 0.84 -13.23
C TYR A 46 -3.42 1.55 -14.13
N ARG A 47 -3.51 1.26 -15.43
CA ARG A 47 -2.81 2.00 -16.47
C ARG A 47 -3.67 3.20 -16.90
N CYS A 48 -3.21 4.41 -16.63
CA CYS A 48 -3.95 5.65 -16.91
C CYS A 48 -3.32 6.51 -18.02
N THR A 49 -2.30 5.97 -18.69
CA THR A 49 -1.67 6.60 -19.86
C THR A 49 -1.34 5.53 -20.90
N TYR A 50 -1.53 5.90 -22.16
CA TYR A 50 -1.38 4.98 -23.28
C TYR A 50 -0.49 5.55 -24.40
N ASP A 51 0.33 6.54 -24.09
CA ASP A 51 1.19 7.19 -25.08
C ASP A 51 2.33 6.28 -25.56
N ASP A 52 2.82 5.39 -24.69
CA ASP A 52 3.98 4.55 -24.95
C ASP A 52 3.82 3.16 -24.30
N ASP A 53 3.53 2.15 -25.13
CA ASP A 53 3.37 0.75 -24.70
C ASP A 53 4.71 0.11 -24.29
N GLU A 54 5.82 0.49 -24.92
CA GLU A 54 7.13 -0.06 -24.60
C GLU A 54 7.61 0.44 -23.24
N LEU A 55 7.45 1.73 -22.98
CA LEU A 55 7.72 2.35 -21.69
C LEU A 55 6.83 1.75 -20.59
N TRP A 56 5.54 1.56 -20.84
CA TRP A 56 4.63 0.88 -19.92
C TRP A 56 5.11 -0.53 -19.55
N ASN A 57 5.50 -1.33 -20.55
CA ASN A 57 6.00 -2.68 -20.31
C ASN A 57 7.29 -2.67 -19.48
N ARG A 58 8.21 -1.72 -19.75
CA ARG A 58 9.43 -1.54 -18.94
C ARG A 58 9.10 -1.12 -17.50
N TYR A 59 8.18 -0.18 -17.32
CA TYR A 59 7.70 0.26 -16.02
C TYR A 59 7.13 -0.91 -15.22
N LEU A 60 6.20 -1.66 -15.79
CA LEU A 60 5.56 -2.78 -15.11
C LEU A 60 6.55 -3.91 -14.78
N ALA A 61 7.50 -4.19 -15.67
CA ALA A 61 8.56 -5.16 -15.42
C ALA A 61 9.45 -4.72 -14.24
N GLN A 62 9.84 -3.45 -14.19
CA GLN A 62 10.64 -2.89 -13.11
C GLN A 62 9.89 -2.93 -11.77
N LEU A 63 8.60 -2.57 -11.75
CA LEU A 63 7.74 -2.62 -10.56
C LEU A 63 7.68 -4.04 -9.98
N LYS A 64 7.43 -5.03 -10.85
CA LYS A 64 7.38 -6.45 -10.46
C LYS A 64 8.74 -6.93 -9.96
N SER A 65 9.84 -6.50 -10.59
CA SER A 65 11.19 -6.83 -10.17
C SER A 65 11.52 -6.30 -8.77
N PHE A 66 11.07 -5.10 -8.41
CA PHE A 66 11.26 -4.58 -7.05
C PHE A 66 10.55 -5.44 -6.00
N CYS A 67 9.32 -5.86 -6.29
CA CYS A 67 8.57 -6.76 -5.40
C CYS A 67 9.30 -8.11 -5.22
N SER A 68 9.71 -8.75 -6.31
CA SER A 68 10.44 -10.02 -6.25
C SER A 68 11.79 -9.89 -5.53
N ALA A 69 12.54 -8.81 -5.78
CA ALA A 69 13.80 -8.54 -5.07
C ALA A 69 13.58 -8.37 -3.56
N ASN A 70 12.52 -7.66 -3.16
CA ASN A 70 12.18 -7.50 -1.75
C ASN A 70 11.78 -8.85 -1.10
N LEU A 71 10.99 -9.68 -1.77
CA LEU A 71 10.65 -11.02 -1.28
C LEU A 71 11.88 -11.90 -1.11
N LEU A 72 12.84 -11.84 -2.03
CA LEU A 72 14.10 -12.56 -1.92
C LEU A 72 14.92 -12.06 -0.71
N GLU A 73 15.08 -10.74 -0.59
CA GLU A 73 15.80 -10.09 0.51
C GLU A 73 15.19 -10.45 1.88
N LYS A 74 13.86 -10.47 1.99
CA LYS A 74 13.14 -10.84 3.21
C LYS A 74 12.96 -12.34 3.41
N ARG A 75 13.60 -13.18 2.59
CA ARG A 75 13.56 -14.66 2.64
C ARG A 75 12.14 -15.23 2.57
N ARG A 76 11.28 -14.60 1.76
CA ARG A 76 9.88 -14.97 1.58
C ARG A 76 9.50 -15.33 0.15
N ALA A 77 10.43 -15.24 -0.81
CA ALA A 77 10.19 -15.60 -2.20
C ALA A 77 9.63 -17.02 -2.37
N GLU A 78 10.29 -18.04 -1.79
CA GLU A 78 9.90 -19.45 -1.93
C GLU A 78 8.50 -19.78 -1.39
N LEU A 79 7.95 -18.95 -0.50
CA LEU A 79 6.61 -19.11 0.06
C LEU A 79 5.58 -18.23 -0.66
N LEU A 80 5.87 -16.94 -0.86
CA LEU A 80 4.87 -15.94 -1.23
C LEU A 80 4.80 -15.66 -2.73
N GLU A 81 5.84 -15.96 -3.53
CA GLU A 81 5.78 -15.71 -4.98
C GLU A 81 4.67 -16.52 -5.67
N GLN A 82 4.41 -17.75 -5.21
CA GLN A 82 3.32 -18.59 -5.76
C GLN A 82 1.92 -18.01 -5.54
N TYR A 83 1.80 -17.07 -4.60
CA TYR A 83 0.55 -16.43 -4.19
C TYR A 83 0.43 -14.99 -4.70
N LEU A 84 1.50 -14.44 -5.26
CA LEU A 84 1.56 -13.07 -5.76
C LEU A 84 0.80 -12.97 -7.09
N ASP A 85 -0.21 -12.09 -7.12
CA ASP A 85 -1.08 -11.89 -8.26
C ASP A 85 -1.18 -10.40 -8.63
N TRP A 86 -0.58 -10.05 -9.76
CA TRP A 86 -0.63 -8.70 -10.33
C TRP A 86 -1.80 -8.58 -11.30
N VAL A 87 -2.87 -7.93 -10.87
CA VAL A 87 -4.02 -7.65 -11.75
C VAL A 87 -3.77 -6.31 -12.43
N VAL A 88 -3.59 -6.32 -13.75
CA VAL A 88 -3.42 -5.09 -14.52
C VAL A 88 -4.73 -4.78 -15.23
N ILE A 89 -5.30 -3.61 -14.95
CA ILE A 89 -6.46 -3.08 -15.65
C ILE A 89 -5.95 -2.18 -16.78
N ASP A 90 -6.12 -2.65 -18.01
CA ASP A 90 -5.73 -1.99 -19.25
C ASP A 90 -7.01 -1.83 -20.09
N ASP A 91 -7.59 -0.64 -20.03
CA ASP A 91 -8.80 -0.25 -20.77
C ASP A 91 -8.67 1.20 -21.23
N ARG A 92 -8.00 1.41 -22.37
CA ARG A 92 -7.78 2.74 -22.96
C ARG A 92 -9.09 3.54 -23.10
N ALA A 93 -10.22 2.89 -23.36
CA ALA A 93 -11.47 3.61 -23.62
C ALA A 93 -12.01 4.32 -22.37
N THR A 94 -11.71 3.81 -21.18
CA THR A 94 -12.22 4.36 -19.91
C THR A 94 -11.13 4.92 -19.01
N LEU A 95 -9.86 4.59 -19.24
CA LEU A 95 -8.75 4.92 -18.35
C LEU A 95 -7.73 5.90 -18.94
N ASP A 96 -7.78 6.23 -20.22
CA ASP A 96 -6.82 7.18 -20.80
C ASP A 96 -7.00 8.59 -20.21
N ASN A 97 -6.01 9.05 -19.44
CA ASN A 97 -6.05 10.26 -18.63
C ASN A 97 -7.15 10.27 -17.54
N ALA A 98 -7.60 9.10 -17.10
CA ALA A 98 -8.53 9.01 -15.96
C ALA A 98 -7.87 9.53 -14.68
N SER A 99 -8.63 10.30 -13.90
CA SER A 99 -8.23 10.84 -12.61
C SER A 99 -8.31 9.79 -11.48
N GLN A 100 -7.68 10.06 -10.33
CA GLN A 100 -7.75 9.20 -9.15
C GLN A 100 -9.19 8.95 -8.68
N PRO A 101 -10.12 9.93 -8.65
CA PRO A 101 -11.53 9.68 -8.35
C PRO A 101 -12.23 8.74 -9.35
N GLU A 102 -11.93 8.83 -10.65
CA GLU A 102 -12.49 7.94 -11.67
C GLU A 102 -11.96 6.51 -11.51
N VAL A 103 -10.66 6.36 -11.26
CA VAL A 103 -10.05 5.06 -10.94
C VAL A 103 -10.62 4.50 -9.64
N ARG A 104 -10.86 5.33 -8.62
CA ARG A 104 -11.53 4.93 -7.37
C ARG A 104 -12.90 4.33 -7.66
N LYS A 105 -13.69 4.94 -8.53
CA LYS A 105 -15.01 4.41 -8.94
C LYS A 105 -14.88 3.07 -9.68
N HIS A 106 -13.96 2.97 -10.64
CA HIS A 106 -13.72 1.73 -11.37
C HIS A 106 -13.24 0.60 -10.44
N PHE A 107 -12.36 0.91 -9.49
CA PHE A 107 -11.86 -0.07 -8.53
C PHE A 107 -12.96 -0.50 -7.55
N ASN A 108 -13.85 0.42 -7.16
CA ASN A 108 -15.05 0.09 -6.40
C ASN A 108 -15.90 -0.98 -7.09
N GLN A 109 -16.12 -0.83 -8.40
CA GLN A 109 -16.81 -1.83 -9.22
C GLN A 109 -16.03 -3.16 -9.29
N TRP A 110 -14.73 -3.12 -9.59
CA TRP A 110 -13.90 -4.34 -9.67
C TRP A 110 -13.97 -5.19 -8.41
N VAL A 111 -13.90 -4.56 -7.22
CA VAL A 111 -14.01 -5.28 -5.93
C VAL A 111 -15.40 -5.89 -5.73
N SER A 112 -16.47 -5.20 -6.15
CA SER A 112 -17.83 -5.75 -6.03
C SER A 112 -18.02 -7.04 -6.82
N GLU A 113 -17.20 -7.25 -7.86
CA GLU A 113 -17.19 -8.46 -8.69
C GLU A 113 -16.34 -9.60 -8.10
N GLN A 114 -15.51 -9.34 -7.08
CA GLN A 114 -14.58 -10.34 -6.52
C GLN A 114 -15.22 -11.35 -5.55
N ASN A 115 -16.50 -11.18 -5.20
CA ASN A 115 -17.22 -12.02 -4.23
C ASN A 115 -16.43 -12.24 -2.93
N VAL A 116 -15.89 -11.15 -2.36
CA VAL A 116 -15.06 -11.20 -1.16
C VAL A 116 -15.85 -11.83 0.00
N PRO A 117 -15.35 -12.88 0.67
CA PRO A 117 -16.06 -13.55 1.75
C PRO A 117 -16.37 -12.61 2.91
N THR A 118 -17.58 -12.70 3.46
CA THR A 118 -17.95 -12.04 4.72
C THR A 118 -17.59 -12.98 5.87
N LEU A 119 -16.38 -12.82 6.40
CA LEU A 119 -15.92 -13.55 7.58
C LEU A 119 -15.88 -12.62 8.80
N PRO A 120 -16.15 -13.13 10.01
CA PRO A 120 -15.99 -12.33 11.22
C PRO A 120 -14.53 -11.89 11.36
N VAL A 121 -14.35 -10.68 11.86
CA VAL A 121 -13.02 -10.18 12.20
C VAL A 121 -12.40 -11.09 13.26
N THR A 122 -11.27 -11.70 12.94
CA THR A 122 -10.55 -12.52 13.91
C THR A 122 -9.67 -11.64 14.79
N ALA A 123 -9.58 -11.94 16.08
CA ALA A 123 -8.66 -11.24 16.99
C ALA A 123 -7.19 -11.30 16.54
N ILE A 124 -6.83 -12.29 15.70
CA ILE A 124 -5.48 -12.45 15.16
C ILE A 124 -5.12 -11.27 14.27
N THR A 125 -5.96 -10.97 13.26
CA THR A 125 -5.63 -9.95 12.25
C THR A 125 -6.37 -8.62 12.42
N ASN A 126 -7.43 -8.60 13.22
CA ASN A 126 -8.34 -7.47 13.41
C ASN A 126 -8.76 -6.78 12.09
N ARG A 127 -8.89 -7.56 11.02
CA ARG A 127 -9.29 -7.08 9.69
C ARG A 127 -10.33 -8.03 9.11
N SER A 128 -11.38 -7.47 8.55
CA SER A 128 -12.30 -8.21 7.69
C SER A 128 -11.65 -8.44 6.31
N PRO A 129 -12.04 -9.48 5.57
CA PRO A 129 -11.52 -9.75 4.24
C PRO A 129 -11.55 -8.56 3.27
N ILE A 130 -12.57 -7.70 3.34
CA ILE A 130 -12.70 -6.52 2.46
C ILE A 130 -11.68 -5.42 2.77
N GLN A 131 -11.11 -5.42 3.98
CA GLN A 131 -10.06 -4.49 4.43
C GLN A 131 -8.65 -4.99 4.13
N LEU A 132 -8.50 -6.13 3.43
CA LEU A 132 -7.18 -6.56 2.98
C LEU A 132 -6.66 -5.58 1.91
N PRO A 133 -5.35 -5.28 1.87
CA PRO A 133 -4.81 -4.25 0.99
C PRO A 133 -5.17 -4.43 -0.49
N ARG A 134 -5.26 -5.67 -0.97
CA ARG A 134 -5.70 -5.98 -2.33
C ARG A 134 -7.11 -5.47 -2.69
N PHE A 135 -8.01 -5.40 -1.72
CA PHE A 135 -9.39 -4.97 -1.93
C PHE A 135 -9.63 -3.53 -1.47
N GLN A 136 -8.75 -2.99 -0.63
CA GLN A 136 -8.84 -1.62 -0.16
C GLN A 136 -8.04 -0.64 -1.02
N TYR A 137 -6.89 -1.06 -1.54
CA TYR A 137 -5.98 -0.16 -2.25
C TYR A 137 -5.69 -0.64 -3.68
N CYS A 138 -5.61 0.30 -4.62
CA CYS A 138 -5.10 0.05 -5.96
C CYS A 138 -3.92 0.97 -6.29
N LEU A 139 -3.07 0.54 -7.22
CA LEU A 139 -1.99 1.36 -7.76
C LEU A 139 -2.49 2.08 -9.01
N TYR A 140 -2.18 3.35 -9.09
CA TYR A 140 -2.51 4.26 -10.17
C TYR A 140 -1.20 4.73 -10.83
N VAL A 141 -1.14 4.61 -12.15
CA VAL A 141 0.02 5.02 -12.95
C VAL A 141 -0.45 5.87 -14.13
N ASP A 142 -0.28 7.18 -14.01
CA ASP A 142 -0.45 8.13 -15.10
C ASP A 142 0.86 8.41 -15.84
N LYS A 143 0.84 9.42 -16.72
CA LYS A 143 2.01 9.83 -17.48
C LYS A 143 3.17 10.26 -16.60
N GLN A 144 2.92 11.07 -15.57
CA GLN A 144 3.99 11.55 -14.67
C GLN A 144 4.64 10.38 -13.93
N CYS A 145 3.84 9.45 -13.41
CA CYS A 145 4.33 8.23 -12.80
C CYS A 145 5.13 7.38 -13.80
N LEU A 146 4.60 7.19 -15.01
CA LEU A 146 5.24 6.38 -16.04
C LEU A 146 6.62 6.91 -16.41
N ASP A 147 6.76 8.22 -16.60
CA ASP A 147 8.02 8.86 -17.00
C ASP A 147 9.14 8.70 -15.95
N THR A 148 8.80 8.47 -14.67
CA THR A 148 9.80 8.25 -13.61
C THR A 148 10.70 7.02 -13.84
N VAL A 149 10.23 6.01 -14.59
CA VAL A 149 11.07 4.84 -14.91
C VAL A 149 12.24 5.21 -15.81
N ILE A 150 12.09 6.25 -16.64
CA ILE A 150 13.17 6.74 -17.52
C ILE A 150 14.31 7.24 -16.64
N GLN A 151 14.00 8.17 -15.72
CA GLN A 151 14.97 8.77 -14.82
C GLN A 151 15.64 7.72 -13.91
N PHE A 152 14.85 6.77 -13.40
CA PHE A 152 15.39 5.67 -12.61
C PHE A 152 16.38 4.81 -13.42
N GLN A 153 16.01 4.39 -14.64
CA GLN A 153 16.85 3.52 -15.48
C GLN A 153 18.09 4.23 -16.01
N GLU A 154 17.99 5.51 -16.35
CA GLU A 154 19.14 6.33 -16.77
C GLU A 154 20.15 6.51 -15.64
N ALA A 155 19.68 6.68 -14.39
CA ALA A 155 20.53 6.78 -13.22
C ALA A 155 21.08 5.43 -12.74
N ASN A 156 20.40 4.32 -13.05
CA ASN A 156 20.80 2.98 -12.64
C ASN A 156 21.81 2.36 -13.62
N ASP A 157 23.08 2.73 -13.49
CA ASP A 157 24.18 2.15 -14.27
C ASP A 157 24.63 0.75 -13.78
N GLY A 158 23.93 0.19 -12.77
CA GLY A 158 24.25 -1.09 -12.15
C GLY A 158 25.32 -1.03 -11.05
N THR A 159 25.82 0.16 -10.70
CA THR A 159 26.86 0.34 -9.68
C THR A 159 26.35 0.94 -8.37
N ALA A 160 25.08 1.35 -8.33
CA ALA A 160 24.46 1.96 -7.16
C ALA A 160 24.51 1.02 -5.94
N LEU A 161 25.11 1.50 -4.84
CA LEU A 161 25.15 0.76 -3.57
C LEU A 161 23.76 0.68 -2.91
N PHE A 162 22.95 1.72 -3.09
CA PHE A 162 21.61 1.85 -2.52
C PHE A 162 20.64 2.27 -3.63
N ILE A 163 19.83 1.32 -4.10
CA ILE A 163 18.88 1.53 -5.20
C ILE A 163 17.81 2.56 -4.82
N ASP A 164 17.42 2.61 -3.55
CA ASP A 164 16.46 3.56 -2.98
C ASP A 164 16.95 5.02 -3.02
N LEU A 165 18.26 5.25 -3.16
CA LEU A 165 18.83 6.59 -3.34
C LEU A 165 18.80 7.08 -4.79
N LEU A 166 18.53 6.22 -5.78
CA LEU A 166 18.33 6.63 -7.17
C LEU A 166 17.05 7.46 -7.32
N PRO A 167 16.89 8.29 -8.37
CA PRO A 167 15.62 8.94 -8.68
C PRO A 167 14.46 7.94 -8.58
N PRO A 168 13.42 8.24 -7.78
CA PRO A 168 12.42 7.24 -7.46
C PRO A 168 11.58 6.94 -8.70
N MET A 169 11.36 5.65 -8.96
CA MET A 169 10.23 5.24 -9.78
C MET A 169 8.96 5.34 -8.91
N VAL A 170 7.90 5.95 -9.39
CA VAL A 170 6.74 6.33 -8.56
C VAL A 170 5.44 5.78 -9.12
N PHE A 171 4.53 5.38 -8.23
CA PHE A 171 3.10 5.22 -8.50
C PHE A 171 2.30 5.99 -7.44
N ALA A 172 1.03 6.27 -7.70
CA ALA A 172 0.10 6.66 -6.64
C ALA A 172 -0.64 5.43 -6.11
N ILE A 173 -0.80 5.32 -4.80
CA ILE A 173 -1.71 4.35 -4.18
C ILE A 173 -3.02 5.04 -3.83
N VAL A 174 -4.15 4.46 -4.21
CA VAL A 174 -5.49 5.05 -4.09
C VAL A 174 -6.36 4.20 -3.16
N ASP A 175 -7.06 4.85 -2.23
CA ASP A 175 -7.72 4.19 -1.10
C ASP A 175 -9.10 3.56 -1.33
N ARG A 176 -9.83 3.65 -2.44
CA ARG A 176 -11.24 3.18 -2.55
C ARG A 176 -12.28 3.78 -1.58
N THR A 177 -12.05 3.81 -0.26
CA THR A 177 -13.03 4.10 0.80
C THR A 177 -13.09 5.58 1.14
N TRP A 178 -12.02 6.32 0.85
CA TRP A 178 -11.95 7.75 1.09
C TRP A 178 -12.98 8.52 0.26
N THR A 179 -13.63 9.47 0.92
CA THR A 179 -14.60 10.44 0.39
C THR A 179 -14.25 11.84 0.88
N LEU A 180 -14.69 12.86 0.12
CA LEU A 180 -14.51 14.28 0.48
C LEU A 180 -15.19 14.63 1.80
N GLU A 181 -16.36 14.06 2.07
CA GLU A 181 -17.16 14.32 3.27
C GLU A 181 -16.54 13.74 4.55
N GLY A 182 -15.48 12.93 4.42
CA GLY A 182 -14.89 12.21 5.54
C GLY A 182 -15.72 10.99 5.92
N THR A 183 -15.02 9.94 6.37
CA THR A 183 -15.68 8.88 7.12
C THR A 183 -15.95 9.43 8.52
N GLU A 184 -17.22 9.64 8.87
CA GLU A 184 -17.61 9.60 10.28
C GLU A 184 -17.20 8.21 10.80
N SER A 185 -16.05 8.11 11.47
CA SER A 185 -15.62 6.88 12.12
C SER A 185 -16.48 6.67 13.35
N ASP A 186 -17.54 5.88 13.19
CA ASP A 186 -18.14 5.08 14.27
C ASP A 186 -17.18 3.93 14.59
N ASP A 187 -16.03 4.26 15.18
CA ASP A 187 -15.14 3.27 15.80
C ASP A 187 -15.13 3.59 17.29
N GLY A 188 -15.97 2.86 18.02
CA GLY A 188 -15.98 2.83 19.47
C GLY A 188 -14.60 2.50 20.01
N ASP A 189 -14.03 3.47 20.70
CA ASP A 189 -12.83 3.35 21.52
C ASP A 189 -13.18 2.48 22.75
N ASP A 190 -13.24 1.17 22.57
CA ASP A 190 -13.09 0.23 23.69
C ASP A 190 -11.60 0.00 23.92
N ARG A 191 -10.90 1.06 24.37
CA ARG A 191 -9.64 0.91 25.09
C ARG A 191 -9.99 0.48 26.51
N ASP A 192 -9.70 -0.78 26.82
CA ASP A 192 -9.74 -1.31 28.18
C ASP A 192 -8.97 -0.38 29.13
N GLU A 193 -9.70 0.33 29.99
CA GLU A 193 -9.17 1.07 31.13
C GLU A 193 -8.50 0.08 32.11
N ALA A 194 -7.18 0.00 32.06
CA ALA A 194 -6.38 -0.39 33.21
C ALA A 194 -5.86 0.89 33.85
N GLU A 195 -6.56 1.35 34.90
CA GLU A 195 -6.21 2.52 35.71
C GLU A 195 -4.75 2.47 36.18
N SER A 196 -4.01 3.55 35.92
CA SER A 196 -2.92 4.01 36.78
C SER A 196 -2.88 5.53 36.75
N GLU A 197 -2.96 6.11 37.94
CA GLU A 197 -3.23 7.51 38.28
C GLU A 197 -2.13 8.50 37.88
N GLU A 198 -2.57 9.73 37.58
CA GLU A 198 -1.87 11.03 37.62
C GLU A 198 -0.68 11.25 36.66
N ASP A 199 -0.94 11.93 35.54
CA ASP A 199 -0.04 12.97 34.99
C ASP A 199 -0.91 14.04 34.29
N GLU A 200 -0.91 15.25 34.86
CA GLU A 200 -1.48 16.47 34.25
C GLU A 200 -0.52 16.95 33.15
N ASP A 201 -0.72 16.50 31.91
CA ASP A 201 0.00 17.06 30.76
C ASP A 201 -0.99 17.78 29.82
N GLU A 202 -0.67 19.04 29.59
CA GLU A 202 -1.35 20.06 28.80
C GLU A 202 -1.93 19.49 27.48
N GLU A 203 -3.26 19.60 27.32
CA GLU A 203 -3.88 19.53 25.98
C GLU A 203 -3.32 20.68 25.15
N ASP A 204 -2.26 20.42 24.38
CA ASP A 204 -1.85 21.27 23.28
C ASP A 204 -3.02 21.32 22.29
N GLU A 205 -3.89 22.32 22.44
CA GLU A 205 -4.81 22.77 21.40
C GLU A 205 -3.96 23.02 20.14
N ILE A 206 -3.95 22.07 19.22
CA ILE A 206 -3.34 22.28 17.91
C ILE A 206 -4.14 23.40 17.25
N GLU A 207 -3.52 24.58 17.20
CA GLU A 207 -3.94 25.69 16.34
C GLU A 207 -4.09 25.15 14.91
N ASP A 208 -5.32 24.83 14.49
CA ASP A 208 -5.69 24.55 13.10
C ASP A 208 -5.66 25.85 12.29
N GLY A 209 -4.45 26.41 12.18
CA GLY A 209 -4.13 27.68 11.54
C GLY A 209 -3.92 27.50 10.05
N GLY A 210 -4.96 27.05 9.34
CA GLY A 210 -5.04 27.06 7.87
C GLY A 210 -4.93 25.68 7.22
N GLY A 211 -6.05 25.22 6.65
CA GLY A 211 -6.11 23.97 5.88
C GLY A 211 -5.01 23.85 4.82
N CYS A 212 -4.63 22.61 4.48
CA CYS A 212 -3.59 22.35 3.49
C CYS A 212 -4.01 22.90 2.10
N PRO A 213 -3.06 23.18 1.19
CA PRO A 213 -3.40 23.57 -0.18
C PRO A 213 -4.31 22.53 -0.85
N LEU A 214 -5.38 22.98 -1.51
CA LEU A 214 -6.37 22.08 -2.11
C LEU A 214 -5.73 21.07 -3.07
N ILE A 215 -5.99 19.78 -2.83
CA ILE A 215 -5.70 18.68 -3.75
C ILE A 215 -7.01 17.93 -3.99
N ASP A 216 -7.43 17.83 -5.24
CA ASP A 216 -8.70 17.21 -5.65
C ASP A 216 -9.92 17.74 -4.88
N GLY A 217 -9.89 19.03 -4.54
CA GLY A 217 -10.95 19.69 -3.76
C GLY A 217 -10.90 19.44 -2.25
N SER A 218 -9.85 18.81 -1.72
CA SER A 218 -9.65 18.58 -0.30
C SER A 218 -8.46 19.37 0.26
N ASP A 219 -8.69 20.08 1.36
CA ASP A 219 -7.70 20.75 2.21
C ASP A 219 -7.25 19.88 3.39
N ARG A 220 -7.77 18.65 3.49
CA ARG A 220 -7.38 17.68 4.51
C ARG A 220 -5.94 17.23 4.29
N ARG A 221 -5.31 16.80 5.38
CA ARG A 221 -3.97 16.19 5.35
C ARG A 221 -3.97 14.90 4.54
N TYR A 222 -4.94 14.02 4.81
CA TYR A 222 -5.17 12.81 4.04
C TYR A 222 -6.23 13.00 2.94
N VAL A 223 -5.79 12.90 1.68
CA VAL A 223 -6.62 13.12 0.47
C VAL A 223 -7.04 11.82 -0.22
N GLY A 224 -6.89 10.68 0.46
CA GLY A 224 -7.32 9.38 -0.05
C GLY A 224 -6.37 8.72 -1.04
N TRP A 225 -5.20 9.31 -1.29
CA TRP A 225 -4.16 8.74 -2.11
C TRP A 225 -2.79 9.36 -1.76
N VAL A 226 -1.71 8.63 -2.06
CA VAL A 226 -0.32 9.02 -1.75
C VAL A 226 0.61 8.56 -2.86
N TYR A 227 1.66 9.33 -3.17
CA TYR A 227 2.73 8.86 -4.05
C TYR A 227 3.71 7.96 -3.28
N CYS A 228 4.09 6.83 -3.86
CA CYS A 228 5.02 5.89 -3.24
C CYS A 228 6.20 5.59 -4.16
N ASN A 229 7.39 5.50 -3.57
CA ASN A 229 8.54 4.95 -4.24
C ASN A 229 8.33 3.44 -4.50
N ALA A 230 8.35 3.06 -5.78
CA ALA A 230 8.10 1.72 -6.26
C ALA A 230 9.08 0.68 -5.74
N PHE A 231 10.27 1.09 -5.30
CA PHE A 231 11.25 0.22 -4.66
C PHE A 231 10.66 -0.53 -3.45
N TYR A 232 9.75 0.12 -2.70
CA TYR A 232 9.15 -0.46 -1.49
C TYR A 232 7.83 -1.20 -1.73
N VAL A 233 7.41 -1.42 -2.98
CA VAL A 233 6.07 -1.96 -3.31
C VAL A 233 5.76 -3.30 -2.64
N GLY A 234 6.75 -4.18 -2.46
CA GLY A 234 6.55 -5.46 -1.77
C GLY A 234 6.21 -5.26 -0.29
N GLY A 235 7.07 -4.52 0.43
CA GLY A 235 6.86 -4.22 1.85
C GLY A 235 5.66 -3.30 2.11
N LEU A 236 5.27 -2.47 1.15
CA LEU A 236 4.09 -1.60 1.26
C LEU A 236 2.81 -2.40 1.51
N TYR A 237 2.66 -3.58 0.89
CA TYR A 237 1.49 -4.44 1.13
C TYR A 237 1.39 -4.85 2.60
N GLU A 238 2.51 -5.19 3.24
CA GLU A 238 2.56 -5.46 4.68
C GLU A 238 2.26 -4.21 5.51
N THR A 239 2.85 -3.07 5.17
CA THR A 239 2.62 -1.80 5.90
C THR A 239 1.14 -1.43 5.91
N LEU A 240 0.44 -1.61 4.79
CA LEU A 240 -0.99 -1.31 4.67
C LEU A 240 -1.86 -2.22 5.51
N HIS A 241 -1.43 -3.46 5.79
CA HIS A 241 -2.12 -4.28 6.78
C HIS A 241 -2.07 -3.67 8.18
N GLN A 242 -0.95 -3.02 8.52
CA GLN A 242 -0.66 -2.53 9.88
C GLN A 242 -1.25 -1.16 10.15
N ARG A 243 -0.98 -0.17 9.28
CA ARG A 243 -1.19 1.24 9.58
C ARG A 243 -2.30 1.90 8.76
N GLY A 244 -2.74 1.27 7.66
CA GLY A 244 -3.66 1.90 6.71
C GLY A 244 -3.04 3.16 6.07
N LEU A 245 -3.64 3.68 5.00
CA LEU A 245 -3.06 4.83 4.27
C LEU A 245 -3.28 6.19 4.96
N HIS A 246 -4.19 6.26 5.93
CA HIS A 246 -4.54 7.49 6.68
C HIS A 246 -3.65 7.75 7.90
N ASP A 247 -2.61 6.94 8.12
CA ASP A 247 -1.65 7.16 9.19
C ASP A 247 -0.74 8.36 8.83
N ASP A 248 -1.06 9.51 9.41
CA ASP A 248 -0.39 10.80 9.21
C ASP A 248 1.09 10.83 9.65
N GLU A 249 1.54 9.86 10.45
CA GLU A 249 2.95 9.69 10.81
C GLU A 249 3.73 8.93 9.72
N THR A 250 3.05 8.07 8.97
CA THR A 250 3.68 7.14 8.03
C THR A 250 3.60 7.64 6.58
N PHE A 251 2.49 8.27 6.19
CA PHE A 251 2.23 8.60 4.80
C PHE A 251 2.25 10.11 4.54
N PRO A 252 3.19 10.61 3.70
CA PRO A 252 3.29 12.02 3.43
C PRO A 252 2.18 12.48 2.48
N ARG A 253 1.74 13.73 2.66
CA ARG A 253 0.75 14.35 1.79
C ARG A 253 1.34 14.61 0.39
N PRO A 254 0.63 14.30 -0.71
CA PRO A 254 1.07 14.67 -2.05
C PRO A 254 1.37 16.18 -2.18
N PRO A 255 2.35 16.57 -3.01
CA PRO A 255 3.10 15.76 -3.98
C PRO A 255 4.31 15.00 -3.40
N ALA A 256 4.49 14.98 -2.07
CA ALA A 256 5.59 14.26 -1.44
C ALA A 256 5.45 12.72 -1.63
N ILE A 257 6.59 12.03 -1.66
CA ILE A 257 6.70 10.60 -1.98
C ILE A 257 7.04 9.81 -0.70
N TYR A 258 6.20 8.82 -0.36
CA TYR A 258 6.44 7.82 0.68
C TYR A 258 7.74 7.02 0.41
N PRO A 259 8.58 6.70 1.41
CA PRO A 259 8.32 6.72 2.85
C PRO A 259 8.47 8.06 3.58
N CYS A 260 9.53 8.83 3.35
CA CYS A 260 9.86 9.96 4.24
C CYS A 260 9.30 11.31 3.78
N GLY A 261 8.85 11.43 2.52
CA GLY A 261 8.43 12.72 1.97
C GLY A 261 9.58 13.67 1.63
N ASP A 262 10.85 13.25 1.76
CA ASP A 262 12.04 14.04 1.41
C ASP A 262 12.14 14.37 -0.09
N ARG A 263 11.36 13.66 -0.91
CA ARG A 263 11.26 13.84 -2.36
C ARG A 263 9.80 14.07 -2.72
N SER A 264 9.60 14.88 -3.75
CA SER A 264 8.27 15.17 -4.29
C SER A 264 8.20 14.81 -5.76
N MET A 265 7.00 14.47 -6.23
CA MET A 265 6.75 14.33 -7.65
C MET A 265 7.08 15.61 -8.40
N PRO A 266 7.68 15.52 -9.60
CA PRO A 266 7.94 16.69 -10.43
C PRO A 266 6.64 17.43 -10.75
N SER A 267 6.67 18.76 -10.63
CA SER A 267 5.57 19.66 -11.00
C SER A 267 5.40 19.77 -12.51
#